data_AF-A0A2K6AWE4-F1
#
_entry.id   AF-A0A2K6AWE4-F1
#
_cell.length_a   1.000
_cell.length_b   1.000
_cell.length_c   1.000
_cell.angle_alpha   90.00
_cell.angle_beta   90.00
_cell.angle_gamma   90.00
#
_symmetry.space_group_name_H-M   'P 1'
#
loop_
_entity.id
_entity.type
_entity.pdbx_description
1 polymer ?
#
loop_
_entity_poly.entity_id
_entity_poly.type
_entity_poly.pdbx_seq_one_letter_code
_entity_poly.pdbx_strand_id
1 'polypeptide(L)'
;MDKLSSIRLEDLPVIIKFILHSITAMDALEVISELREKLDLQHCVLPSRLQASQVKLKSKGRASSSGNQESSDQSCIILLFDVIKSAIRYEKTISEAWIKAIENTASVSEHKVFDLVMLFIIYSTNTQTKKYIERVLRNKIRSGCIQEQLLQSTFSVHYLVLKDMCSSILSLAQSLLHSLDQSIISFGSLLYKYAFKFFDTYCQQEVVGALVTHICSGNEAEVDTALDVLLELVVLNPSAMMMNAVFVKGILDYLDNISPQQIRKLFYVLSTLAFSKQNEASSHIQAQVILPCQPPE
;
A
#
# COMPACT_ATOMS: atom_id res chain seq x y z
N MET A 1 -6.05 26.76 -15.08
CA MET A 1 -5.20 25.63 -15.54
C MET A 1 -5.91 24.77 -16.59
N ASP A 2 -6.71 25.38 -17.48
CA ASP A 2 -7.73 24.65 -18.25
C ASP A 2 -7.20 23.70 -19.33
N LYS A 3 -5.95 23.89 -19.77
CA LYS A 3 -5.32 23.07 -20.80
C LYS A 3 -4.45 21.94 -20.23
N LEU A 4 -4.46 21.71 -18.91
CA LEU A 4 -3.55 20.75 -18.25
C LEU A 4 -3.73 19.31 -18.79
N SER A 5 -4.97 18.91 -19.12
CA SER A 5 -5.28 17.60 -19.70
C SER A 5 -4.83 17.42 -21.15
N SER A 6 -4.47 18.50 -21.84
CA SER A 6 -4.00 18.47 -23.25
C SER A 6 -2.47 18.47 -23.38
N ILE A 7 -1.76 18.55 -22.26
CA ILE A 7 -0.29 18.57 -22.21
C ILE A 7 0.24 17.15 -22.42
N ARG A 8 1.36 17.02 -23.15
CA ARG A 8 2.06 15.75 -23.31
C ARG A 8 2.66 15.32 -21.97
N LEU A 9 2.62 14.02 -21.68
CA LEU A 9 3.09 13.47 -20.40
C LEU A 9 4.55 13.86 -20.08
N GLU A 10 5.39 14.01 -21.11
CA GLU A 10 6.79 14.44 -21.01
C GLU A 10 6.97 15.87 -20.47
N ASP A 11 6.04 16.77 -20.80
CA ASP A 11 6.10 18.19 -20.42
C ASP A 11 5.43 18.45 -19.05
N LEU A 12 4.63 17.50 -18.57
CA LEU A 12 3.84 17.63 -17.36
C LEU A 12 4.69 17.90 -16.10
N PRO A 13 5.82 17.21 -15.84
CA PRO A 13 6.66 17.50 -14.66
C PRO A 13 7.18 18.95 -14.63
N VAL A 14 7.54 19.51 -15.79
CA VAL A 14 8.06 20.89 -15.88
C VAL A 14 6.96 21.89 -15.59
N ILE A 15 5.76 21.66 -16.12
CA ILE A 15 4.60 22.55 -15.92
C ILE A 15 4.12 22.47 -14.47
N ILE A 16 4.06 21.27 -13.88
CA ILE A 16 3.73 21.12 -12.46
C ILE A 16 4.79 21.79 -11.59
N LYS A 17 6.08 21.68 -11.94
CA LYS A 17 7.14 22.40 -11.24
C LYS A 17 6.86 23.91 -11.25
N PHE A 18 6.59 24.48 -12.42
CA PHE A 18 6.29 25.91 -12.56
C PHE A 18 5.09 26.32 -11.70
N ILE A 19 3.97 25.59 -11.78
CA ILE A 19 2.76 25.87 -10.99
C ILE A 19 3.10 25.87 -9.50
N LEU A 20 3.76 24.83 -9.00
CA LEU A 20 4.08 24.69 -7.58
C LEU A 20 5.04 25.78 -7.07
N HIS A 21 5.97 26.27 -7.91
CA HIS A 21 6.86 27.39 -7.53
C HIS A 21 6.18 28.76 -7.58
N SER A 22 5.05 28.89 -8.28
CA SER A 22 4.30 30.14 -8.38
C SER A 22 3.28 30.34 -7.26
N ILE A 23 3.05 29.31 -6.43
CA ILE A 23 2.08 29.35 -5.33
C ILE A 23 2.54 30.32 -4.23
N THR A 24 1.61 31.15 -3.77
CA THR A 24 1.76 31.98 -2.58
C THR A 24 0.91 31.44 -1.43
N ALA A 25 1.08 31.98 -0.22
CA ALA A 25 0.27 31.56 0.92
C ALA A 25 -1.23 31.89 0.77
N MET A 26 -1.60 32.87 -0.05
CA MET A 26 -2.99 33.33 -0.20
C MET A 26 -3.79 32.45 -1.16
N ASP A 27 -3.16 31.95 -2.22
CA ASP A 27 -3.79 31.20 -3.31
C ASP A 27 -3.49 29.69 -3.26
N ALA A 28 -2.62 29.23 -2.34
CA ALA A 28 -2.22 27.82 -2.23
C ALA A 28 -3.40 26.85 -2.23
N LEU A 29 -4.44 27.09 -1.44
CA LEU A 29 -5.57 26.16 -1.36
C LEU A 29 -6.35 26.09 -2.68
N GLU A 30 -6.58 27.23 -3.33
CA GLU A 30 -7.31 27.32 -4.60
C GLU A 30 -6.51 26.63 -5.71
N VAL A 31 -5.23 26.99 -5.86
CA VAL A 31 -4.35 26.43 -6.88
C VAL A 31 -4.18 24.92 -6.72
N ILE A 32 -3.99 24.44 -5.49
CA ILE A 32 -3.86 23.00 -5.23
C ILE A 32 -5.17 22.25 -5.44
N SER A 33 -6.32 22.85 -5.12
CA SER A 33 -7.62 22.22 -5.38
C SER A 33 -7.87 22.07 -6.88
N GLU A 34 -7.62 23.13 -7.66
CA GLU A 34 -7.74 23.06 -9.13
C GLU A 34 -6.72 22.05 -9.71
N LEU A 35 -5.47 22.06 -9.22
CA LEU A 35 -4.45 21.11 -9.66
C LEU A 35 -4.86 19.66 -9.38
N ARG A 36 -5.39 19.37 -8.19
CA ARG A 36 -5.92 18.06 -7.79
C ARG A 36 -7.05 17.60 -8.71
N GLU A 37 -7.99 18.48 -9.04
CA GLU A 37 -9.11 18.14 -9.91
C GLU A 37 -8.66 17.82 -11.34
N LYS A 38 -7.72 18.60 -11.87
CA LYS A 38 -7.24 18.50 -13.26
C LYS A 38 -6.22 17.39 -13.47
N LEU A 39 -5.46 17.00 -12.44
CA LEU A 39 -4.53 15.87 -12.53
C LEU A 39 -5.28 14.55 -12.36
N ASP A 40 -5.55 13.88 -13.48
CA ASP A 40 -6.01 12.50 -13.49
C ASP A 40 -4.93 11.57 -14.05
N LEU A 41 -4.23 10.89 -13.15
CA LEU A 41 -3.15 9.95 -13.48
C LEU A 41 -3.65 8.52 -13.68
N GLN A 42 -4.94 8.24 -13.53
CA GLN A 42 -5.48 6.88 -13.73
C GLN A 42 -5.28 6.41 -15.17
N HIS A 43 -5.42 7.33 -16.13
CA HIS A 43 -5.32 7.02 -17.56
C HIS A 43 -3.89 6.97 -18.09
N CYS A 44 -2.90 7.48 -17.35
CA CYS A 44 -1.51 7.53 -17.80
C CYS A 44 -0.80 6.16 -17.77
N VAL A 45 -1.38 5.15 -17.12
CA VAL A 45 -0.77 3.81 -16.96
C VAL A 45 -1.66 2.68 -17.49
N LEU A 46 -2.96 2.94 -17.67
CA LEU A 46 -3.95 1.88 -17.91
C LEU A 46 -4.10 1.28 -19.33
N PRO A 47 -3.54 1.79 -20.46
CA PRO A 47 -3.97 1.26 -21.76
C PRO A 47 -3.67 -0.23 -22.04
N SER A 48 -2.79 -0.93 -21.31
CA SER A 48 -2.25 -2.20 -21.85
C SER A 48 -2.34 -3.44 -20.96
N ARG A 49 -2.59 -3.35 -19.64
CA ARG A 49 -2.68 -4.57 -18.80
C ARG A 49 -3.89 -5.46 -19.12
N LEU A 50 -4.95 -4.89 -19.69
CA LEU A 50 -6.11 -5.67 -20.17
C LEU A 50 -5.88 -6.30 -21.56
N GLN A 51 -4.90 -5.86 -22.34
CA GLN A 51 -4.59 -6.47 -23.64
C GLN A 51 -3.60 -7.64 -23.54
N ALA A 52 -2.75 -7.67 -22.51
CA ALA A 52 -1.80 -8.76 -22.29
C ALA A 52 -2.47 -10.11 -21.94
N SER A 53 -3.75 -10.13 -21.53
CA SER A 53 -4.49 -11.38 -21.27
C SER A 53 -5.24 -11.93 -22.49
N GLN A 54 -5.35 -11.18 -23.60
CA GLN A 54 -6.13 -11.59 -24.77
C GLN A 54 -5.30 -11.96 -26.01
N VAL A 55 -3.98 -11.72 -26.03
CA VAL A 55 -3.12 -12.10 -27.17
C VAL A 55 -2.32 -13.38 -26.87
N LYS A 56 -3.05 -14.47 -26.57
CA LYS A 56 -2.53 -15.84 -26.74
C LYS A 56 -3.46 -16.64 -27.63
N LEU A 57 -3.82 -16.09 -28.79
CA LEU A 57 -4.28 -16.87 -29.95
C LEU A 57 -4.19 -16.00 -31.21
N LYS A 58 -3.25 -16.41 -32.08
CA LYS A 58 -3.14 -16.12 -33.53
C LYS A 58 -2.02 -15.16 -34.00
N SER A 59 -1.26 -15.76 -34.93
CA SER A 59 -0.45 -15.25 -36.04
C SER A 59 0.90 -14.59 -35.80
N LYS A 60 1.92 -15.33 -36.29
CA LYS A 60 3.18 -14.88 -36.91
C LYS A 60 3.07 -13.50 -37.58
N GLY A 61 4.07 -12.66 -37.31
CA GLY A 61 4.60 -11.70 -38.29
C GLY A 61 4.19 -10.23 -38.10
N ARG A 62 4.85 -9.53 -37.18
CA ARG A 62 5.37 -8.16 -37.37
C ARG A 62 6.05 -7.71 -36.07
N ALA A 63 7.30 -7.26 -36.17
CA ALA A 63 7.96 -6.57 -35.09
C ALA A 63 7.26 -5.22 -34.88
N SER A 64 6.65 -5.03 -33.71
CA SER A 64 6.10 -3.74 -33.28
C SER A 64 6.78 -3.31 -31.98
N SER A 65 7.36 -2.12 -32.03
CA SER A 65 8.15 -1.41 -31.02
C SER A 65 7.32 -0.93 -29.81
N SER A 66 6.57 -1.81 -29.14
CA SER A 66 5.75 -1.39 -27.98
C SER A 66 6.52 -1.31 -26.65
N GLY A 67 7.75 -1.86 -26.58
CA GLY A 67 8.53 -1.92 -25.34
C GLY A 67 9.10 -0.58 -24.86
N ASN A 68 9.29 0.40 -25.75
CA ASN A 68 9.92 1.68 -25.37
C ASN A 68 8.94 2.66 -24.71
N GLN A 69 7.68 2.70 -25.15
CA GLN A 69 6.69 3.67 -24.66
C GLN A 69 6.23 3.39 -23.21
N GLU A 70 6.12 2.12 -22.83
CA GLU A 70 5.73 1.74 -21.46
C GLU A 70 6.76 2.20 -20.42
N SER A 71 8.05 2.09 -20.77
CA SER A 71 9.13 2.58 -19.91
C SER A 71 9.15 4.11 -19.81
N SER A 72 8.87 4.83 -20.90
CA SER A 72 8.89 6.29 -20.91
C SER A 72 7.75 6.89 -20.11
N ASP A 73 6.54 6.34 -20.21
CA ASP A 73 5.37 6.87 -19.51
C ASP A 73 5.52 6.70 -17.99
N GLN A 74 6.03 5.54 -17.57
CA GLN A 74 6.29 5.27 -16.16
C GLN A 74 7.44 6.13 -15.61
N SER A 75 8.49 6.39 -16.41
CA SER A 75 9.54 7.35 -16.07
C SER A 75 9.00 8.77 -15.89
N CYS A 76 8.09 9.23 -16.76
CA CYS A 76 7.48 10.56 -16.64
C CYS A 76 6.64 10.70 -15.37
N ILE A 77 5.90 9.65 -14.98
CA ILE A 77 5.12 9.63 -13.73
C ILE A 77 6.04 9.67 -12.51
N ILE A 78 7.15 8.93 -12.53
CA ILE A 78 8.16 8.98 -11.46
C ILE A 78 8.71 10.42 -11.34
N LEU A 79 9.12 11.03 -12.45
CA LEU A 79 9.62 12.42 -12.48
C LEU A 79 8.57 13.42 -11.97
N LEU A 80 7.31 13.25 -12.34
CA LEU A 80 6.20 14.08 -11.85
C LEU A 80 6.11 14.00 -10.32
N PHE A 81 6.10 12.79 -9.76
CA PHE A 81 6.04 12.63 -8.31
C PHE A 81 7.32 13.09 -7.62
N ASP A 82 8.49 13.04 -8.25
CA ASP A 82 9.72 13.60 -7.70
C ASP A 82 9.67 15.13 -7.63
N VAL A 83 9.12 15.79 -8.65
CA VAL A 83 8.83 17.23 -8.63
C VAL A 83 7.90 17.58 -7.47
N ILE A 84 6.80 16.84 -7.32
CA ILE A 84 5.83 17.08 -6.25
C ILE A 84 6.45 16.81 -4.88
N LYS A 85 7.14 15.67 -4.70
CA LYS A 85 7.87 15.30 -3.47
C LYS A 85 8.87 16.38 -3.06
N SER A 86 9.58 16.95 -4.02
CA SER A 86 10.51 18.07 -3.78
C SER A 86 9.75 19.31 -3.29
N ALA A 87 8.71 19.72 -4.00
CA ALA A 87 7.92 20.90 -3.63
C ALA A 87 7.35 20.80 -2.21
N ILE A 88 6.71 19.68 -1.84
CA ILE A 88 6.13 19.51 -0.50
C ILE A 88 7.18 19.42 0.62
N ARG A 89 8.42 19.03 0.30
CA ARG A 89 9.51 18.91 1.26
C ARG A 89 10.02 20.29 1.68
N TYR A 90 10.08 21.21 0.73
CA TYR A 90 10.62 22.55 0.95
C TYR A 90 9.55 23.59 1.30
N GLU A 91 8.32 23.41 0.80
CA GLU A 91 7.22 24.36 1.01
C GLU A 91 6.07 23.75 1.84
N LYS A 92 6.05 24.06 3.14
CA LYS A 92 5.04 23.54 4.08
C LYS A 92 3.62 23.94 3.68
N THR A 93 3.45 25.14 3.16
CA THR A 93 2.17 25.70 2.67
C THR A 93 1.52 24.80 1.62
N ILE A 94 2.31 24.24 0.70
CA ILE A 94 1.83 23.32 -0.34
C ILE A 94 1.31 22.03 0.30
N SER A 95 2.06 21.45 1.24
CA SER A 95 1.63 20.22 1.93
C SER A 95 0.33 20.40 2.71
N GLU A 96 0.18 21.52 3.44
CA GLU A 96 -1.02 21.83 4.21
C GLU A 96 -2.23 22.11 3.29
N ALA A 97 -2.02 22.82 2.18
CA ALA A 97 -3.05 23.06 1.17
C ALA A 97 -3.55 21.76 0.55
N TRP A 98 -2.66 20.81 0.26
CA TRP A 98 -3.05 19.51 -0.30
C TRP A 98 -3.90 18.68 0.65
N ILE A 99 -3.52 18.62 1.93
CA ILE A 99 -4.30 17.88 2.93
C ILE A 99 -5.68 18.52 3.08
N LYS A 100 -5.77 19.86 3.13
CA LYS A 100 -7.05 20.58 3.20
C LYS A 100 -7.92 20.37 1.95
N ALA A 101 -7.34 20.37 0.75
CA ALA A 101 -8.08 20.12 -0.49
C ALA A 101 -8.72 18.71 -0.47
N ILE A 102 -7.98 17.70 -0.01
CA ILE A 102 -8.48 16.33 0.15
C ILE A 102 -9.52 16.24 1.29
N GLU A 103 -9.29 16.92 2.42
CA GLU A 103 -10.22 16.96 3.55
C GLU A 103 -11.57 17.58 3.15
N ASN A 104 -11.55 18.68 2.40
CA ASN A 104 -12.74 19.42 1.96
C ASN A 104 -13.57 18.70 0.88
N THR A 105 -12.97 17.71 0.19
CA THR A 105 -13.67 16.94 -0.86
C THR A 105 -14.72 16.03 -0.23
N ALA A 106 -16.00 16.34 -0.36
CA ALA A 106 -17.06 15.60 0.35
C ALA A 106 -17.59 14.37 -0.41
N SER A 107 -17.55 14.38 -1.74
CA SER A 107 -18.14 13.31 -2.55
C SER A 107 -17.23 12.11 -2.68
N VAL A 108 -17.80 10.91 -2.53
CA VAL A 108 -17.11 9.63 -2.78
C VAL A 108 -16.58 9.56 -4.21
N SER A 109 -17.33 10.06 -5.19
CA SER A 109 -16.97 10.01 -6.61
C SER A 109 -15.81 10.96 -6.99
N GLU A 110 -15.49 11.91 -6.12
CA GLU A 110 -14.45 12.90 -6.37
C GLU A 110 -13.07 12.47 -5.84
N HIS A 111 -13.02 11.40 -5.04
CA HIS A 111 -11.76 10.86 -4.57
C HIS A 111 -11.07 10.00 -5.62
N LYS A 112 -9.81 10.33 -5.91
CA LYS A 112 -9.01 9.69 -6.97
C LYS A 112 -7.81 8.97 -6.38
N VAL A 113 -7.22 8.06 -7.17
CA VAL A 113 -5.97 7.37 -6.83
C VAL A 113 -4.88 8.36 -6.41
N PHE A 114 -4.84 9.50 -7.07
CA PHE A 114 -3.90 10.60 -6.79
C PHE A 114 -4.00 11.12 -5.36
N ASP A 115 -5.19 11.15 -4.75
CA ASP A 115 -5.36 11.61 -3.36
C ASP A 115 -4.62 10.71 -2.38
N LEU A 116 -4.76 9.40 -2.52
CA LEU A 116 -4.09 8.44 -1.65
C LEU A 116 -2.58 8.49 -1.84
N VAL A 117 -2.10 8.60 -3.08
CA VAL A 117 -0.66 8.75 -3.35
C VAL A 117 -0.14 10.02 -2.67
N MET A 118 -0.86 11.14 -2.77
CA MET A 118 -0.48 12.39 -2.13
C MET A 118 -0.51 12.31 -0.60
N LEU A 119 -1.53 11.70 0.00
CA LEU A 119 -1.57 11.47 1.45
C LEU A 119 -0.39 10.64 1.92
N PHE A 120 -0.04 9.56 1.21
CA PHE A 120 1.14 8.77 1.56
C PHE A 120 2.42 9.60 1.42
N ILE A 121 2.58 10.34 0.32
CA ILE A 121 3.78 11.13 0.04
C ILE A 121 4.00 12.19 1.11
N ILE A 122 2.93 12.88 1.55
CA ILE A 122 3.03 13.88 2.60
C ILE A 122 3.31 13.19 3.95
N TYR A 123 2.67 12.05 4.23
CA TYR A 123 2.88 11.26 5.44
C TYR A 123 4.34 10.78 5.60
N SER A 124 5.00 10.42 4.49
CA SER A 124 6.41 9.99 4.50
C SER A 124 7.39 11.16 4.57
N THR A 125 6.97 12.37 4.19
CA THR A 125 7.88 13.51 4.05
C THR A 125 7.93 14.37 5.32
N ASN A 126 6.79 14.61 5.98
CA ASN A 126 6.71 15.54 7.10
C ASN A 126 6.12 14.89 8.36
N THR A 127 6.97 14.64 9.36
CA THR A 127 6.60 14.01 10.64
C THR A 127 5.54 14.79 11.42
N GLN A 128 5.50 16.12 11.31
CA GLN A 128 4.53 16.96 12.02
C GLN A 128 3.10 16.78 11.45
N THR A 129 2.98 16.42 10.17
CA THR A 129 1.69 16.23 9.50
C THR A 129 1.08 14.85 9.71
N LYS A 130 1.83 13.88 10.23
CA LYS A 130 1.38 12.47 10.36
C LYS A 130 0.06 12.33 11.11
N LYS A 131 -0.07 12.98 12.27
CA LYS A 131 -1.31 12.91 13.07
C LYS A 131 -2.50 13.55 12.38
N TYR A 132 -2.27 14.64 11.65
CA TYR A 132 -3.30 15.31 10.88
C TYR A 132 -3.79 14.44 9.71
N ILE A 133 -2.86 13.80 8.98
CA ILE A 133 -3.18 12.84 7.91
C ILE A 133 -3.90 11.61 8.45
N GLU A 134 -3.45 11.04 9.56
CA GLU A 134 -4.13 9.91 10.23
C GLU A 134 -5.59 10.29 10.54
N ARG A 135 -5.84 11.48 11.07
CA ARG A 135 -7.20 11.97 11.35
C ARG A 135 -8.03 12.09 10.07
N VAL A 136 -7.49 12.74 9.03
CA VAL A 136 -8.19 12.93 7.74
C VAL A 136 -8.53 11.57 7.12
N LEU A 137 -7.55 10.67 7.03
CA LEU A 137 -7.73 9.35 6.42
C LEU A 137 -8.78 8.53 7.19
N ARG A 138 -8.73 8.52 8.53
CA ARG A 138 -9.75 7.84 9.35
C ARG A 138 -11.15 8.39 9.09
N ASN A 139 -11.30 9.70 8.99
CA ASN A 139 -12.59 10.31 8.69
C ASN A 139 -13.10 9.92 7.30
N LYS A 140 -12.22 9.88 6.29
CA LYS A 140 -12.57 9.48 4.92
C LYS A 140 -12.90 8.00 4.79
N ILE A 141 -12.27 7.13 5.57
CA ILE A 141 -12.61 5.71 5.64
C ILE A 141 -14.01 5.56 6.24
N ARG A 142 -14.29 6.21 7.38
CA ARG A 142 -15.60 6.15 8.05
C ARG A 142 -16.74 6.69 7.20
N SER A 143 -16.49 7.74 6.43
CA SER A 143 -17.49 8.31 5.52
C SER A 143 -17.67 7.49 4.24
N GLY A 144 -16.93 6.38 4.07
CA GLY A 144 -16.95 5.56 2.86
C GLY A 144 -16.37 6.25 1.63
N CYS A 145 -15.68 7.38 1.79
CA CYS A 145 -15.05 8.13 0.70
C CYS A 145 -13.78 7.46 0.18
N ILE A 146 -13.03 6.82 1.08
CA ILE A 146 -11.83 6.05 0.73
C ILE A 146 -12.10 4.58 1.07
N GLN A 147 -12.15 3.74 0.04
CA GLN A 147 -12.51 2.31 0.14
C GLN A 147 -11.38 1.41 -0.38
N GLU A 148 -11.52 0.09 -0.19
CA GLU A 148 -10.54 -0.91 -0.67
C GLU A 148 -10.25 -0.77 -2.16
N GLN A 149 -11.26 -0.54 -3.00
CA GLN A 149 -11.08 -0.43 -4.46
C GLN A 149 -10.14 0.72 -4.85
N LEU A 150 -10.24 1.85 -4.14
CA LEU A 150 -9.36 2.99 -4.37
C LEU A 150 -7.93 2.65 -3.96
N LEU A 151 -7.76 2.02 -2.79
CA LEU A 151 -6.46 1.60 -2.28
C LEU A 151 -5.79 0.56 -3.20
N GLN A 152 -6.55 -0.44 -3.65
CA GLN A 152 -6.09 -1.45 -4.60
C GLN A 152 -5.61 -0.81 -5.89
N SER A 153 -6.40 0.12 -6.44
CA SER A 153 -6.05 0.87 -7.64
C SER A 153 -4.75 1.65 -7.43
N THR A 154 -4.62 2.35 -6.30
CA THR A 154 -3.43 3.11 -5.93
C THR A 154 -2.16 2.26 -5.92
N PHE A 155 -2.16 1.12 -5.22
CA PHE A 155 -0.99 0.24 -5.20
C PHE A 155 -0.74 -0.39 -6.58
N SER A 156 -1.78 -0.83 -7.29
CA SER A 156 -1.60 -1.49 -8.59
C SER A 156 -0.99 -0.60 -9.66
N VAL A 157 -1.28 0.70 -9.62
CA VAL A 157 -0.83 1.68 -10.62
C VAL A 157 0.48 2.34 -10.20
N HIS A 158 0.62 2.72 -8.93
CA HIS A 158 1.74 3.57 -8.47
C HIS A 158 2.69 2.90 -7.47
N TYR A 159 2.75 1.55 -7.40
CA TYR A 159 3.67 0.87 -6.48
C TYR A 159 5.13 1.32 -6.60
N LEU A 160 5.62 1.67 -7.80
CA LEU A 160 7.00 2.15 -7.98
C LEU A 160 7.26 3.50 -7.29
N VAL A 161 6.23 4.34 -7.14
CA VAL A 161 6.32 5.61 -6.40
C VAL A 161 6.23 5.35 -4.90
N LEU A 162 5.40 4.38 -4.50
CA LEU A 162 5.11 4.08 -3.10
C LEU A 162 6.19 3.23 -2.40
N LYS A 163 6.98 2.45 -3.15
CA LYS A 163 7.97 1.51 -2.58
C LYS A 163 8.98 2.20 -1.66
N ASP A 164 9.42 3.41 -2.00
CA ASP A 164 10.41 4.17 -1.23
C ASP A 164 9.85 4.68 0.11
N MET A 165 8.55 4.50 0.33
CA MET A 165 7.79 4.99 1.49
C MET A 165 7.26 3.86 2.35
N CYS A 166 7.74 2.64 2.11
CA CYS A 166 7.33 1.41 2.79
C CYS A 166 7.26 1.56 4.31
N SER A 167 8.34 2.00 4.97
CA SER A 167 8.36 2.20 6.43
C SER A 167 7.26 3.14 6.94
N SER A 168 6.94 4.18 6.18
CA SER A 168 5.87 5.14 6.50
C SER A 168 4.49 4.52 6.29
N ILE A 169 4.31 3.72 5.24
CA ILE A 169 3.06 2.98 4.99
C ILE A 169 2.81 1.96 6.11
N LEU A 170 3.84 1.23 6.57
CA LEU A 170 3.71 0.27 7.66
C LEU A 170 3.41 0.96 9.00
N SER A 171 4.05 2.11 9.26
CA SER A 171 3.73 2.94 10.44
C SER A 171 2.28 3.44 10.42
N LEU A 172 1.75 3.79 9.25
CA LEU A 172 0.35 4.15 9.09
C LEU A 172 -0.57 2.94 9.31
N ALA A 173 -0.27 1.79 8.71
CA ALA A 173 -1.02 0.55 8.89
C ALA A 173 -1.14 0.17 10.37
N GLN A 174 -0.02 0.21 11.10
CA GLN A 174 0.03 -0.01 12.54
C GLN A 174 -0.90 0.95 13.30
N SER A 175 -0.85 2.26 12.99
CA SER A 175 -1.75 3.24 13.61
C SER A 175 -3.21 2.87 13.38
N LEU A 176 -3.60 2.48 12.16
CA LEU A 176 -4.98 2.12 11.83
C LEU A 176 -5.45 0.83 12.52
N LEU A 177 -4.58 -0.16 12.69
CA LEU A 177 -4.90 -1.41 13.40
C LEU A 177 -5.18 -1.21 14.90
N HIS A 178 -4.56 -0.23 15.55
CA HIS A 178 -4.89 0.15 16.93
C HIS A 178 -6.26 0.85 17.09
N SER A 179 -7.06 0.97 16.03
CA SER A 179 -8.41 1.53 16.09
C SER A 179 -9.38 0.54 16.76
N LEU A 180 -10.51 1.05 17.26
CA LEU A 180 -11.66 0.21 17.67
C LEU A 180 -12.71 0.08 16.55
N ASP A 181 -12.55 0.85 15.48
CA ASP A 181 -13.48 0.90 14.35
C ASP A 181 -13.08 -0.12 13.28
N GLN A 182 -13.94 -1.11 13.04
CA GLN A 182 -13.66 -2.22 12.12
C GLN A 182 -13.37 -1.75 10.69
N SER A 183 -13.98 -0.65 10.23
CA SER A 183 -13.70 -0.11 8.89
C SER A 183 -12.25 0.38 8.76
N ILE A 184 -11.73 0.98 9.84
CA ILE A 184 -10.35 1.47 9.90
C ILE A 184 -9.36 0.32 10.08
N ILE A 185 -9.68 -0.65 10.95
CA ILE A 185 -8.89 -1.87 11.15
C ILE A 185 -8.75 -2.61 9.81
N SER A 186 -9.87 -2.82 9.11
CA SER A 186 -9.90 -3.44 7.79
C SER A 186 -9.02 -2.68 6.80
N PHE A 187 -9.10 -1.34 6.75
CA PHE A 187 -8.22 -0.55 5.89
C PHE A 187 -6.73 -0.69 6.26
N GLY A 188 -6.40 -0.74 7.55
CA GLY A 188 -5.03 -1.02 8.03
C GLY A 188 -4.52 -2.39 7.59
N SER A 189 -5.36 -3.42 7.67
CA SER A 189 -5.05 -4.77 7.20
C SER A 189 -4.73 -4.81 5.70
N LEU A 190 -5.47 -4.02 4.89
CA LEU A 190 -5.24 -3.90 3.46
C LEU A 190 -3.91 -3.22 3.13
N LEU A 191 -3.44 -2.27 3.96
CA LEU A 191 -2.12 -1.67 3.79
C LEU A 191 -1.01 -2.73 3.94
N TYR A 192 -1.08 -3.61 4.94
CA TYR A 192 -0.14 -4.72 5.07
C TYR A 192 -0.24 -5.68 3.88
N LYS A 193 -1.46 -6.06 3.47
CA LYS A 193 -1.70 -6.93 2.31
C LYS A 193 -1.07 -6.38 1.03
N TYR A 194 -1.33 -5.11 0.72
CA TYR A 194 -0.84 -4.49 -0.51
C TYR A 194 0.65 -4.17 -0.45
N ALA A 195 1.20 -3.79 0.71
CA ALA A 195 2.64 -3.65 0.89
C ALA A 195 3.36 -4.98 0.61
N PHE A 196 2.89 -6.09 1.19
CA PHE A 196 3.46 -7.41 0.93
C PHE A 196 3.35 -7.84 -0.54
N LYS A 197 2.20 -7.54 -1.17
CA LYS A 197 1.93 -7.91 -2.56
C LYS A 197 2.85 -7.23 -3.57
N PHE A 198 3.11 -5.93 -3.39
CA PHE A 198 3.69 -5.08 -4.42
C PHE A 198 5.13 -4.63 -4.15
N PHE A 199 5.59 -4.67 -2.89
CA PHE A 199 6.95 -4.24 -2.55
C PHE A 199 7.96 -5.39 -2.58
N ASP A 200 9.22 -5.02 -2.38
CA ASP A 200 10.35 -5.95 -2.45
C ASP A 200 10.43 -6.88 -1.22
N THR A 201 11.40 -7.79 -1.25
CA THR A 201 11.60 -8.79 -0.21
C THR A 201 11.90 -8.19 1.16
N TYR A 202 12.57 -7.03 1.19
CA TYR A 202 12.84 -6.32 2.44
C TYR A 202 11.53 -5.81 3.07
N CYS A 203 10.68 -5.14 2.28
CA CYS A 203 9.37 -4.72 2.75
C CYS A 203 8.45 -5.88 3.12
N GLN A 204 8.51 -7.00 2.40
CA GLN A 204 7.77 -8.22 2.76
C GLN A 204 8.19 -8.75 4.13
N GLN A 205 9.48 -8.76 4.43
CA GLN A 205 10.00 -9.13 5.74
C GLN A 205 9.47 -8.20 6.84
N GLU A 206 9.53 -6.88 6.62
CA GLU A 206 9.03 -5.88 7.57
C GLU A 206 7.51 -6.02 7.81
N VAL A 207 6.73 -6.33 6.77
CA VAL A 207 5.29 -6.62 6.91
C VAL A 207 5.07 -7.84 7.81
N VAL A 208 5.76 -8.95 7.54
CA VAL A 208 5.60 -10.17 8.36
C VAL A 208 6.04 -9.92 9.80
N GLY A 209 7.15 -9.22 10.02
CA GLY A 209 7.62 -8.86 11.35
C GLY A 209 6.62 -7.97 12.12
N ALA A 210 6.01 -7.00 11.44
CA ALA A 210 4.98 -6.15 12.03
C ALA A 210 3.72 -6.94 12.41
N LEU A 211 3.26 -7.84 11.53
CA LEU A 211 2.11 -8.71 11.81
C LEU A 211 2.39 -9.66 12.98
N VAL A 212 3.58 -10.25 13.05
CA VAL A 212 4.01 -11.08 14.19
C VAL A 212 3.98 -10.28 15.49
N THR A 213 4.45 -9.02 15.45
CA THR A 213 4.41 -8.12 16.61
C THR A 213 2.97 -7.86 17.08
N HIS A 214 2.06 -7.59 16.15
CA HIS A 214 0.63 -7.45 16.44
C HIS A 214 0.04 -8.72 17.09
N ILE A 215 0.43 -9.91 16.63
CA ILE A 215 -0.05 -11.18 17.20
C ILE A 215 0.48 -11.41 18.62
N CYS A 216 1.75 -11.08 18.87
CA CYS A 216 2.38 -11.36 20.17
C CYS A 216 2.06 -10.30 21.25
N SER A 217 1.60 -9.10 20.88
CA SER A 217 1.43 -7.97 21.81
C SER A 217 0.15 -7.15 21.66
N GLY A 218 -0.68 -7.45 20.66
CA GLY A 218 -1.92 -6.74 20.37
C GLY A 218 -3.08 -7.17 21.28
N ASN A 219 -4.19 -6.42 21.18
CA ASN A 219 -5.47 -6.83 21.78
C ASN A 219 -6.17 -7.91 20.92
N GLU A 220 -7.24 -8.51 21.43
CA GLU A 220 -7.94 -9.63 20.77
C GLU A 220 -8.31 -9.35 19.29
N ALA A 221 -8.91 -8.20 18.99
CA ALA A 221 -9.31 -7.85 17.62
C ALA A 221 -8.12 -7.59 16.69
N GLU A 222 -7.05 -7.02 17.23
CA GLU A 222 -5.79 -6.77 16.53
C GLU A 222 -5.06 -8.08 16.20
N VAL A 223 -4.98 -8.99 17.15
CA VAL A 223 -4.41 -10.34 16.98
C VAL A 223 -5.21 -11.12 15.92
N ASP A 224 -6.54 -11.10 16.01
CA ASP A 224 -7.38 -11.78 15.03
C ASP A 224 -7.22 -11.22 13.63
N THR A 225 -7.18 -9.89 13.48
CA THR A 225 -6.96 -9.24 12.18
C THR A 225 -5.56 -9.58 11.63
N ALA A 226 -4.52 -9.56 12.46
CA ALA A 226 -3.17 -9.88 12.02
C ALA A 226 -3.03 -11.34 11.57
N LEU A 227 -3.68 -12.29 12.26
CA LEU A 227 -3.76 -13.69 11.84
C LEU A 227 -4.53 -13.85 10.53
N ASP A 228 -5.64 -13.13 10.35
CA ASP A 228 -6.41 -13.15 9.10
C ASP A 228 -5.57 -12.61 7.94
N VAL A 229 -4.78 -11.55 8.16
CA VAL A 229 -3.83 -11.08 7.14
C VAL A 229 -2.78 -12.15 6.84
N LEU A 230 -2.17 -12.80 7.83
CA LEU A 230 -1.20 -13.88 7.58
C LEU A 230 -1.82 -15.03 6.76
N LEU A 231 -3.06 -15.39 7.03
CA LEU A 231 -3.81 -16.38 6.25
C LEU A 231 -3.97 -15.95 4.78
N GLU A 232 -4.28 -14.68 4.53
CA GLU A 232 -4.32 -14.14 3.16
C GLU A 232 -2.94 -14.13 2.51
N LEU A 233 -1.88 -13.78 3.24
CA LEU A 233 -0.53 -13.69 2.68
C LEU A 233 0.03 -15.06 2.25
N VAL A 234 -0.25 -16.12 3.03
CA VAL A 234 0.19 -17.48 2.67
C VAL A 234 -0.49 -17.99 1.40
N VAL A 235 -1.72 -17.54 1.12
CA VAL A 235 -2.41 -17.85 -0.15
C VAL A 235 -1.88 -16.96 -1.28
N LEU A 236 -1.63 -15.69 -0.99
CA LEU A 236 -1.24 -14.68 -1.97
C LEU A 236 0.15 -14.95 -2.58
N ASN A 237 1.16 -15.24 -1.76
CA ASN A 237 2.50 -15.59 -2.21
C ASN A 237 3.20 -16.53 -1.20
N PRO A 238 2.95 -17.85 -1.30
CA PRO A 238 3.51 -18.84 -0.39
C PRO A 238 5.05 -18.81 -0.35
N SER A 239 5.70 -18.61 -1.50
CA SER A 239 7.16 -18.59 -1.60
C SER A 239 7.77 -17.44 -0.82
N ALA A 240 7.21 -16.22 -0.93
CA ALA A 240 7.66 -15.07 -0.14
C ALA A 240 7.35 -15.24 1.36
N MET A 241 6.20 -15.81 1.72
CA MET A 241 5.88 -16.11 3.12
C MET A 241 6.82 -17.15 3.72
N MET A 242 7.20 -18.16 2.94
CA MET A 242 8.14 -19.21 3.35
C MET A 242 9.52 -18.62 3.68
N MET A 243 10.01 -17.64 2.92
CA MET A 243 11.28 -16.95 3.24
C MET A 243 11.25 -16.25 4.61
N ASN A 244 10.06 -15.91 5.10
CA ASN A 244 9.84 -15.20 6.36
C ASN A 244 9.27 -16.10 7.48
N ALA A 245 9.21 -17.42 7.27
CA ALA A 245 8.51 -18.29 8.21
C ALA A 245 9.18 -18.42 9.58
N VAL A 246 10.48 -18.09 9.70
CA VAL A 246 11.16 -18.04 11.01
C VAL A 246 10.47 -17.06 11.96
N PHE A 247 9.96 -15.93 11.45
CA PHE A 247 9.20 -14.97 12.25
C PHE A 247 7.86 -15.55 12.71
N VAL A 248 7.12 -16.20 11.80
CA VAL A 248 5.83 -16.84 12.11
C VAL A 248 6.02 -17.97 13.13
N LYS A 249 7.13 -18.71 13.02
CA LYS A 249 7.51 -19.77 13.97
C LYS A 249 7.73 -19.21 15.38
N GLY A 250 8.29 -18.01 15.50
CA GLY A 250 8.51 -17.34 16.79
C GLY A 250 7.23 -17.04 17.57
N ILE A 251 6.05 -17.06 16.92
CA ILE A 251 4.76 -16.89 17.61
C ILE A 251 4.50 -18.06 18.59
N LEU A 252 5.06 -19.25 18.32
CA LEU A 252 4.88 -20.43 19.18
C LEU A 252 5.41 -20.22 20.60
N ASP A 253 6.36 -19.31 20.79
CA ASP A 253 6.90 -18.97 22.11
C ASP A 253 5.94 -18.06 22.93
N TYR A 254 4.83 -17.61 22.31
CA TYR A 254 3.85 -16.68 22.89
C TYR A 254 2.41 -17.26 22.91
N LEU A 255 2.25 -18.59 22.81
CA LEU A 255 0.93 -19.23 22.77
C LEU A 255 0.05 -18.94 24.00
N ASP A 256 0.67 -18.69 25.16
CA ASP A 256 -0.03 -18.37 26.41
C ASP A 256 -0.88 -17.09 26.31
N ASN A 257 -0.56 -16.19 25.36
CA ASN A 257 -1.26 -14.92 25.14
C ASN A 257 -2.36 -15.02 24.08
N ILE A 258 -2.56 -16.18 23.45
CA ILE A 258 -3.37 -16.34 22.25
C ILE A 258 -4.59 -17.23 22.55
N SER A 259 -5.77 -16.85 22.06
CA SER A 259 -7.00 -17.62 22.31
C SER A 259 -7.01 -18.94 21.53
N PRO A 260 -7.76 -19.98 21.97
CA PRO A 260 -7.85 -21.25 21.24
C PRO A 260 -8.34 -21.11 19.79
N GLN A 261 -9.11 -20.07 19.47
CA GLN A 261 -9.56 -19.80 18.10
C GLN A 261 -8.41 -19.25 17.24
N GLN A 262 -7.63 -18.34 17.81
CA GLN A 262 -6.45 -17.75 17.18
C GLN A 262 -5.32 -18.79 17.03
N ILE A 263 -5.14 -19.70 17.99
CA ILE A 263 -4.22 -20.85 17.88
C ILE A 263 -4.58 -21.69 16.65
N ARG A 264 -5.87 -21.98 16.41
CA ARG A 264 -6.29 -22.72 15.21
C ARG A 264 -5.89 -22.00 13.92
N LYS A 265 -6.06 -20.67 13.85
CA LYS A 265 -5.61 -19.86 12.70
C LYS A 265 -4.09 -19.95 12.52
N LEU A 266 -3.32 -19.80 13.61
CA LEU A 266 -1.86 -19.88 13.59
C LEU A 266 -1.36 -21.25 13.09
N PHE A 267 -1.91 -22.35 13.61
CA PHE A 267 -1.54 -23.69 13.15
C PHE A 267 -1.96 -23.95 11.70
N TYR A 268 -3.05 -23.33 11.23
CA TYR A 268 -3.40 -23.36 9.81
C TYR A 268 -2.35 -22.65 8.95
N VAL A 269 -1.88 -21.46 9.36
CA VAL A 269 -0.79 -20.73 8.68
C VAL A 269 0.48 -21.60 8.64
N LEU A 270 0.91 -22.12 9.79
CA LEU A 270 2.15 -22.90 9.91
C LEU A 270 2.08 -24.21 9.11
N SER A 271 0.97 -24.94 9.17
CA SER A 271 0.78 -26.17 8.38
C SER A 271 0.74 -25.88 6.89
N THR A 272 0.07 -24.80 6.46
CA THR A 272 0.05 -24.39 5.04
C THR A 272 1.46 -24.12 4.52
N LEU A 273 2.31 -23.46 5.33
CA LEU A 273 3.71 -23.24 4.99
C LEU A 273 4.52 -24.53 4.97
N ALA A 274 4.37 -25.37 6.00
CA ALA A 274 5.11 -26.61 6.19
C ALA A 274 4.83 -27.66 5.10
N PHE A 275 3.60 -27.69 4.56
CA PHE A 275 3.18 -28.66 3.54
C PHE A 275 3.06 -28.05 2.14
N SER A 276 3.56 -26.83 1.94
CA SER A 276 3.65 -26.25 0.59
C SER A 276 4.67 -27.04 -0.24
N LYS A 277 4.21 -27.64 -1.36
CA LYS A 277 4.95 -28.62 -2.19
C LYS A 277 6.25 -28.12 -2.83
N GLN A 278 6.68 -26.89 -2.57
CA GLN A 278 7.77 -26.22 -3.27
C GLN A 278 9.12 -26.21 -2.51
N ASN A 279 9.21 -26.69 -1.26
CA ASN A 279 10.45 -26.57 -0.50
C ASN A 279 10.74 -27.80 0.38
N GLU A 280 11.78 -28.58 0.05
CA GLU A 280 12.32 -29.65 0.91
C GLU A 280 13.00 -29.10 2.19
N ALA A 281 13.27 -27.80 2.26
CA ALA A 281 13.75 -27.09 3.46
C ALA A 281 12.67 -26.89 4.55
N SER A 282 11.44 -27.35 4.33
CA SER A 282 10.28 -27.24 5.24
C SER A 282 10.35 -28.18 6.46
N SER A 283 11.34 -29.08 6.52
CA SER A 283 11.49 -30.09 7.58
C SER A 283 11.56 -29.50 8.98
N HIS A 284 12.17 -28.31 9.16
CA HIS A 284 12.26 -27.65 10.47
C HIS A 284 10.89 -27.15 10.96
N ILE A 285 10.04 -26.64 10.08
CA ILE A 285 8.69 -26.18 10.46
C ILE A 285 7.80 -27.39 10.73
N GLN A 286 7.89 -28.43 9.90
CA GLN A 286 7.16 -29.68 10.10
C GLN A 286 7.44 -30.30 11.48
N ALA A 287 8.71 -30.41 11.88
CA ALA A 287 9.08 -30.98 13.17
C ALA A 287 8.51 -30.19 14.37
N GLN A 288 8.48 -28.86 14.30
CA GLN A 288 8.01 -28.01 15.40
C GLN A 288 6.51 -27.69 15.37
N VAL A 289 5.79 -27.93 14.27
CA VAL A 289 4.33 -27.99 14.30
C VAL A 289 3.88 -29.26 15.04
N ILE A 290 4.64 -30.35 14.91
CA ILE A 290 4.31 -31.64 15.52
C ILE A 290 4.71 -31.68 17.01
N LEU A 291 5.85 -31.06 17.39
CA LEU A 291 6.40 -31.11 18.75
C LEU A 291 5.43 -30.61 19.86
N PRO A 292 4.77 -29.44 19.77
CA PRO A 292 3.85 -28.96 20.80
C PRO A 292 2.51 -29.72 20.84
N CYS A 293 2.25 -30.61 19.86
CA CYS A 293 1.07 -31.48 19.86
C CYS A 293 1.32 -32.83 20.55
N GLN A 294 2.53 -33.10 21.03
CA GLN A 294 2.82 -34.31 21.78
C GLN A 294 2.32 -34.16 23.23
N PRO A 295 1.62 -35.16 23.79
CA PRO A 295 1.25 -35.13 25.20
C PRO A 295 2.51 -35.12 26.06
N PRO A 296 2.51 -34.41 27.21
CA PRO A 296 3.59 -34.56 28.17
C PRO A 296 3.66 -36.03 28.62
N GLU A 297 4.88 -36.60 28.63
CA GLU A 297 5.16 -37.93 29.17
C GLU A 297 4.76 -38.04 30.66
#